data_AF-A0A0C2Z2X0-F1
#
_entry.id   AF-A0A0C2Z2X0-F1
#
_cell.length_a   1.000
_cell.length_b   1.000
_cell.length_c   1.000
_cell.angle_alpha   90.00
_cell.angle_beta   90.00
_cell.angle_gamma   90.00
#
_symmetry.space_group_name_H-M   'P 1'
#
loop_
_entity.id
_entity.type
_entity.pdbx_description
1 polymer ?
#
loop_
_entity_poly.entity_id
_entity_poly.type
_entity_poly.pdbx_seq_one_letter_code
_entity_poly.pdbx_strand_id
1 'polypeptide(L)'
;MAIEPSASPHSSIYTPHSFHTESDSHDLFREYCGSFPSYDPENLASLDHLCDSLTFQCRPATPSSSPSSFAPFLNATTWQLISWFYNSSPQKSLQDLDNLVHNVILADDFDREDLHEFGVRCETKWLDDAPRDPSSPLFSSDGWHTVSIPIRLPCKKVKQPEDQAPVFLMEGLHYWPITEVVKSAFKEPVAEMFHTMPYKLYWQPDKTCPPEHVITKLYTADTMLEEHEKIKSNHLKVSGCNLETVIATIMIWSDSTHLASFGNAAL
;
A
#
# COMPACT_ATOMS: atom_id res chain seq x y z
N MET A 1 29.91 -44.72 -51.91
CA MET A 1 30.02 -44.80 -50.44
C MET A 1 29.72 -43.40 -49.92
N ALA A 2 28.44 -43.14 -49.62
CA ALA A 2 27.96 -41.83 -49.19
C ALA A 2 28.07 -41.76 -47.67
N ILE A 3 28.71 -40.70 -47.16
CA ILE A 3 28.86 -40.44 -45.73
C ILE A 3 27.66 -39.60 -45.32
N GLU A 4 26.81 -40.18 -44.48
CA GLU A 4 25.64 -39.54 -43.88
C GLU A 4 26.10 -38.67 -42.69
N PRO A 5 25.66 -37.41 -42.54
CA PRO A 5 26.07 -36.58 -41.43
C PRO A 5 25.30 -36.96 -40.15
N SER A 6 26.07 -37.21 -39.09
CA SER A 6 25.61 -37.47 -37.74
C SER A 6 24.66 -36.38 -37.25
N ALA A 7 23.50 -36.77 -36.74
CA ALA A 7 22.56 -35.89 -36.06
C ALA A 7 23.23 -35.21 -34.85
N SER A 8 23.05 -33.90 -34.73
CA SER A 8 23.43 -33.12 -33.54
C SER A 8 22.66 -33.61 -32.31
N PRO A 9 23.23 -33.57 -31.09
CA PRO A 9 22.51 -33.93 -29.89
C PRO A 9 21.38 -32.94 -29.66
N HIS A 10 20.18 -33.47 -29.38
CA HIS A 10 19.04 -32.69 -28.92
C HIS A 10 19.43 -31.83 -27.71
N SER A 11 19.12 -30.53 -27.79
CA SER A 11 19.25 -29.58 -26.69
C SER A 11 18.54 -30.09 -25.45
N SER A 12 19.30 -30.34 -24.39
CA SER A 12 18.79 -30.62 -23.05
C SER A 12 17.93 -29.44 -22.60
N ILE A 13 16.62 -29.66 -22.47
CA ILE A 13 15.73 -28.70 -21.83
C ILE A 13 16.14 -28.66 -20.36
N TYR A 14 16.72 -27.54 -19.93
CA TYR A 14 17.06 -27.30 -18.53
C TYR A 14 15.73 -27.12 -17.78
N THR A 15 15.23 -28.19 -17.13
CA THR A 15 14.13 -28.06 -16.18
C THR A 15 14.65 -27.23 -15.00
N PRO A 16 14.08 -26.05 -14.70
CA PRO A 16 14.50 -25.28 -13.54
C PRO A 16 14.30 -26.12 -12.28
N HIS A 17 15.31 -26.18 -11.41
CA HIS A 17 15.18 -26.82 -10.11
C HIS A 17 14.11 -26.07 -9.30
N SER A 18 13.00 -26.74 -8.96
CA SER A 18 11.99 -26.18 -8.07
C SER A 18 12.22 -26.62 -6.63
N PHE A 19 12.01 -25.69 -5.70
CA PHE A 19 12.20 -25.87 -4.26
C PHE A 19 10.87 -25.69 -3.55
N HIS A 20 10.58 -26.58 -2.60
CA HIS A 20 9.31 -26.61 -1.89
C HIS A 20 9.51 -26.31 -0.41
N THR A 21 8.58 -25.57 0.19
CA THR A 21 8.48 -25.45 1.66
C THR A 21 7.73 -26.64 2.25
N GLU A 22 7.80 -26.80 3.57
CA GLU A 22 6.84 -27.64 4.29
C GLU A 22 5.44 -27.03 4.21
N SER A 23 4.42 -27.87 4.33
CA SER A 23 3.03 -27.45 4.38
C SER A 23 2.70 -26.79 5.72
N ASP A 24 1.93 -25.70 5.70
CA ASP A 24 1.44 -25.04 6.90
C ASP A 24 0.25 -25.79 7.54
N SER A 25 -0.36 -25.20 8.58
CA SER A 25 -1.53 -25.78 9.25
C SER A 25 -2.80 -25.88 8.39
N HIS A 26 -2.79 -25.30 7.19
CA HIS A 26 -3.89 -25.30 6.22
C HIS A 26 -3.57 -26.13 4.98
N ASP A 27 -2.52 -26.96 5.04
CA ASP A 27 -2.03 -27.77 3.93
C ASP A 27 -1.60 -26.94 2.70
N LEU A 28 -1.14 -25.71 2.94
CA LEU A 28 -0.57 -24.83 1.92
C LEU A 28 0.96 -24.94 1.91
N PHE A 29 1.56 -25.00 0.73
CA PHE A 29 3.02 -24.95 0.58
C PHE A 29 3.42 -24.10 -0.61
N ARG A 30 4.66 -23.59 -0.59
CA ARG A 30 5.20 -22.71 -1.61
C ARG A 30 6.16 -23.49 -2.50
N GLU A 31 6.10 -23.26 -3.81
CA GLU A 31 7.09 -23.70 -4.79
C GLU A 31 7.85 -22.47 -5.34
N TYR A 32 9.17 -22.49 -5.18
CA TYR A 32 10.08 -21.48 -5.72
C TYR A 32 10.84 -22.01 -6.93
N CYS A 33 11.01 -21.17 -7.94
CA CYS A 33 11.82 -21.46 -9.12
C CYS A 33 13.29 -21.05 -8.88
N GLY A 34 14.22 -21.99 -9.02
CA GLY A 34 15.67 -21.74 -9.06
C GLY A 34 16.37 -21.67 -7.71
N SER A 35 15.82 -20.97 -6.71
CA SER A 35 16.37 -20.91 -5.35
C SER A 35 15.31 -20.48 -4.34
N PHE A 36 15.58 -20.70 -3.04
CA PHE A 36 14.82 -20.04 -1.98
C PHE A 36 15.07 -18.52 -1.97
N PRO A 37 14.11 -17.73 -1.49
CA PRO A 37 14.27 -16.29 -1.40
C PRO A 37 15.34 -15.93 -0.37
N SER A 38 16.07 -14.84 -0.64
CA SER A 38 16.99 -14.21 0.32
C SER A 38 16.25 -13.62 1.52
N TYR A 39 14.97 -13.32 1.33
CA TYR A 39 14.10 -12.61 2.25
C TYR A 39 12.66 -13.14 2.17
N ASP A 40 12.07 -13.51 3.31
CA ASP A 40 10.67 -13.95 3.40
C ASP A 40 9.96 -13.17 4.51
N PRO A 41 9.04 -12.24 4.16
CA PRO A 41 8.37 -11.40 5.14
C PRO A 41 7.44 -12.19 6.08
N GLU A 42 6.99 -13.40 5.71
CA GLU A 42 6.12 -14.19 6.59
C GLU A 42 6.85 -14.75 7.81
N ASN A 43 8.18 -14.88 7.76
CA ASN A 43 8.98 -15.24 8.94
C ASN A 43 9.11 -14.09 9.95
N LEU A 44 8.77 -12.85 9.55
CA LEU A 44 8.89 -11.65 10.36
C LEU A 44 7.55 -11.16 10.90
N ALA A 45 6.44 -11.80 10.53
CA ALA A 45 5.12 -11.48 11.04
C ALA A 45 4.98 -11.89 12.52
N SER A 46 5.40 -11.01 13.43
CA SER A 46 5.10 -11.11 14.85
C SER A 46 3.65 -10.70 15.13
N LEU A 47 3.06 -11.24 16.20
CA LEU A 47 1.68 -10.92 16.60
C LEU A 47 1.50 -9.42 16.92
N ASP A 48 2.58 -8.75 17.34
CA ASP A 48 2.63 -7.30 17.59
C ASP A 48 2.49 -6.47 16.31
N HIS A 49 2.89 -7.01 15.15
CA HIS A 49 2.66 -6.36 13.85
C HIS A 49 1.22 -6.51 13.33
N LEU A 50 0.46 -7.46 13.88
CA LEU A 50 -0.92 -7.73 13.47
C LEU A 50 -1.95 -7.05 14.37
N CYS A 51 -1.56 -6.60 15.56
CA CYS A 51 -2.47 -6.05 16.57
C CYS A 51 -1.80 -4.91 17.36
N ASP A 52 -2.26 -3.67 17.14
CA ASP A 52 -1.93 -2.50 17.98
C ASP A 52 -2.66 -2.58 19.34
N SER A 53 -2.38 -3.61 20.13
CA SER A 53 -3.12 -3.89 21.37
C SER A 53 -2.42 -3.30 22.61
N LEU A 54 -2.29 -1.98 22.65
CA LEU A 54 -1.88 -1.22 23.86
C LEU A 54 -2.86 -1.38 25.04
N THR A 55 -4.05 -1.92 24.79
CA THR A 55 -5.15 -2.15 25.75
C THR A 55 -4.78 -2.99 26.97
N PHE A 56 -3.70 -3.77 26.92
CA PHE A 56 -3.28 -4.63 28.05
C PHE A 56 -2.40 -3.93 29.10
N GLN A 57 -1.98 -2.68 28.90
CA GLN A 57 -1.11 -1.96 29.84
C GLN A 57 -1.85 -1.04 30.84
N CYS A 58 -3.16 -1.19 30.98
CA CYS A 58 -3.95 -0.33 31.87
C CYS A 58 -3.69 -0.67 33.35
N ARG A 59 -3.12 0.28 34.11
CA ARG A 59 -3.05 0.17 35.58
C ARG A 59 -4.47 0.32 36.17
N PRO A 60 -4.91 -0.59 37.06
CA PRO A 60 -6.21 -0.44 37.70
C PRO A 60 -6.24 0.80 38.58
N ALA A 61 -7.14 1.73 38.29
CA ALA A 61 -7.44 2.86 39.18
C ALA A 61 -8.33 2.39 40.33
N THR A 62 -7.97 2.78 41.56
CA THR A 62 -8.73 2.46 42.77
C THR A 62 -10.08 3.20 42.77
N PRO A 63 -11.22 2.50 42.90
CA PRO A 63 -12.54 3.14 42.82
C PRO A 63 -12.80 4.04 44.05
N SER A 64 -13.23 5.27 43.82
CA SER A 64 -13.74 6.17 44.86
C SER A 64 -15.25 5.91 45.10
N SER A 65 -15.66 5.98 46.38
CA SER A 65 -16.91 5.44 46.94
C SER A 65 -18.18 6.30 46.70
N SER A 66 -18.27 7.08 45.63
CA SER A 66 -19.47 7.85 45.31
C SER A 66 -19.80 7.78 43.82
N PRO A 67 -21.07 7.56 43.42
CA PRO A 67 -21.44 7.57 42.01
C PRO A 67 -21.23 8.99 41.45
N SER A 68 -20.09 9.22 40.81
CA SER A 68 -19.88 10.43 40.01
C SER A 68 -20.78 10.33 38.77
N SER A 69 -21.35 11.45 38.33
CA SER A 69 -22.14 11.51 37.08
C SER A 69 -21.34 11.12 35.83
N PHE A 70 -20.04 10.90 35.98
CA PHE A 70 -19.07 10.61 34.92
C PHE A 70 -18.43 9.22 35.08
N ALA A 71 -18.97 8.37 35.96
CA ALA A 71 -18.51 6.99 36.13
C ALA A 71 -18.53 6.26 34.76
N PRO A 72 -17.47 5.50 34.41
CA PRO A 72 -16.37 5.03 35.27
C PRO A 72 -15.21 6.02 35.47
N PHE A 73 -15.27 7.23 34.91
CA PHE A 73 -14.14 8.17 34.95
C PHE A 73 -14.13 9.02 36.23
N LEU A 74 -12.92 9.41 36.65
CA LEU A 74 -12.67 10.16 37.89
C LEU A 74 -13.05 11.65 37.79
N ASN A 75 -13.08 12.20 36.58
CA ASN A 75 -13.38 13.62 36.35
C ASN A 75 -14.12 13.82 35.01
N ALA A 76 -14.76 14.99 34.87
CA ALA A 76 -15.54 15.33 33.69
C ALA A 76 -14.68 15.49 32.42
N THR A 77 -13.44 15.97 32.55
CA THR A 77 -12.51 16.19 31.43
C THR A 77 -12.17 14.89 30.72
N THR A 78 -11.81 13.84 31.47
CA THR A 78 -11.54 12.51 30.94
C THR A 78 -12.78 11.93 30.27
N TRP A 79 -13.96 12.11 30.89
CA TRP A 79 -15.21 11.67 30.27
C TRP A 79 -15.50 12.40 28.96
N GLN A 80 -15.30 13.72 28.87
CA GLN A 80 -15.53 14.50 27.65
C GLN A 80 -14.57 14.07 26.52
N LEU A 81 -13.29 13.86 26.82
CA LEU A 81 -12.28 13.42 25.85
C LEU A 81 -12.62 12.03 25.31
N ILE A 82 -12.90 11.07 26.19
CA ILE A 82 -13.25 9.70 25.81
C ILE A 82 -14.60 9.66 25.09
N SER A 83 -15.59 10.44 25.53
CA SER A 83 -16.88 10.55 24.85
C SER A 83 -16.73 11.14 23.45
N TRP A 84 -15.91 12.19 23.27
CA TRP A 84 -15.63 12.76 21.94
C TRP A 84 -14.94 11.75 21.02
N PHE A 85 -13.98 10.99 21.57
CA PHE A 85 -13.26 9.95 20.84
C PHE A 85 -14.22 8.88 20.27
N TYR A 86 -15.11 8.34 21.11
CA TYR A 86 -16.03 7.28 20.71
C TYR A 86 -17.29 7.77 19.96
N ASN A 87 -17.71 9.02 20.13
CA ASN A 87 -18.85 9.58 19.39
C ASN A 87 -18.48 10.03 17.96
N SER A 88 -17.23 9.82 17.56
CA SER A 88 -16.70 10.23 16.26
C SER A 88 -16.56 9.06 15.27
N SER A 89 -16.25 9.40 14.01
CA SER A 89 -15.84 8.45 12.96
C SER A 89 -14.82 7.39 13.47
N PRO A 90 -14.90 6.13 13.01
CA PRO A 90 -14.03 5.02 13.45
C PRO A 90 -12.55 5.16 13.05
N GLN A 91 -12.13 6.29 12.49
CA GLN A 91 -10.78 6.53 11.99
C GLN A 91 -9.81 7.09 13.06
N LYS A 92 -10.22 7.26 14.31
CA LYS A 92 -9.34 7.76 15.38
C LYS A 92 -8.68 6.59 16.10
N SER A 93 -7.35 6.61 16.23
CA SER A 93 -6.61 5.65 17.05
C SER A 93 -6.41 6.14 18.49
N LEU A 94 -6.17 5.22 19.43
CA LEU A 94 -5.83 5.60 20.81
C LEU A 94 -4.55 6.46 20.87
N GLN A 95 -3.59 6.20 19.97
CA GLN A 95 -2.37 7.01 19.85
C GLN A 95 -2.69 8.45 19.42
N ASP A 96 -3.68 8.65 18.55
CA ASP A 96 -4.12 10.00 18.15
C ASP A 96 -4.74 10.75 19.33
N LEU A 97 -5.46 10.06 20.22
CA LEU A 97 -6.02 10.68 21.42
C LEU A 97 -4.92 11.09 22.40
N ASP A 98 -3.92 10.24 22.64
CA ASP A 98 -2.78 10.58 23.48
C ASP A 98 -1.98 11.75 22.88
N ASN A 99 -1.78 11.75 21.56
CA ASN A 99 -1.14 12.86 20.86
C ASN A 99 -1.94 14.16 20.98
N LEU A 100 -3.28 14.13 20.88
CA LEU A 100 -4.12 15.30 21.09
C LEU A 100 -3.96 15.86 22.52
N VAL A 101 -3.90 14.99 23.52
CA VAL A 101 -3.73 15.45 24.90
C VAL A 101 -2.34 16.04 25.12
N HIS A 102 -1.28 15.29 24.77
CA HIS A 102 0.08 15.65 25.15
C HIS A 102 0.74 16.67 24.23
N ASN A 103 0.48 16.61 22.92
CA ASN A 103 1.15 17.44 21.92
C ASN A 103 0.29 18.60 21.42
N VAL A 104 -0.99 18.67 21.80
CA VAL A 104 -1.88 19.79 21.44
C VAL A 104 -2.39 20.47 22.70
N ILE A 105 -3.22 19.82 23.51
CA ILE A 105 -3.88 20.46 24.66
C ILE A 105 -2.89 20.87 25.75
N LEU A 106 -1.83 20.10 25.95
CA LEU A 106 -0.78 20.36 26.95
C LEU A 106 0.47 21.02 26.35
N ALA A 107 0.47 21.41 25.08
CA ALA A 107 1.61 22.09 24.47
C ALA A 107 1.78 23.50 25.09
N ASP A 108 3.04 23.95 25.22
CA ASP A 108 3.36 25.23 25.88
C ASP A 108 2.81 26.45 25.14
N ASP A 109 2.59 26.32 23.83
CA ASP A 109 2.07 27.33 22.91
C ASP A 109 0.57 27.21 22.66
N PHE A 110 -0.11 26.26 23.30
CA PHE A 110 -1.55 26.10 23.19
C PHE A 110 -2.29 27.13 24.06
N ASP A 111 -2.96 28.07 23.40
CA ASP A 111 -3.91 28.97 24.06
C ASP A 111 -5.34 28.50 23.80
N ARG A 112 -6.09 28.31 24.89
CA ARG A 112 -7.51 27.98 24.82
C ARG A 112 -8.32 29.15 24.25
N GLU A 113 -7.90 30.38 24.46
CA GLU A 113 -8.65 31.55 24.04
C GLU A 113 -8.72 31.67 22.50
N ASP A 114 -7.70 31.16 21.79
CA ASP A 114 -7.71 31.08 20.32
C ASP A 114 -8.84 30.18 19.78
N LEU A 115 -9.33 29.24 20.58
CA LEU A 115 -10.44 28.37 20.19
C LEU A 115 -11.81 29.08 20.16
N HIS A 116 -11.92 30.29 20.73
CA HIS A 116 -13.17 31.05 20.66
C HIS A 116 -13.49 31.54 19.24
N GLU A 117 -12.45 31.86 18.47
CA GLU A 117 -12.58 32.28 17.08
C GLU A 117 -12.35 31.12 16.09
N PHE A 118 -11.83 29.98 16.57
CA PHE A 118 -11.59 28.80 15.76
C PHE A 118 -12.86 28.27 15.09
N GLY A 119 -12.83 28.21 13.77
CA GLY A 119 -13.86 27.60 12.95
C GLY A 119 -13.24 26.66 11.92
N VAL A 120 -13.48 25.36 12.05
CA VAL A 120 -12.89 24.33 11.16
C VAL A 120 -13.07 24.66 9.67
N ARG A 121 -14.24 25.19 9.28
CA ARG A 121 -14.51 25.58 7.88
C ARG A 121 -13.67 26.76 7.40
N CYS A 122 -13.40 27.71 8.29
CA CYS A 122 -12.58 28.88 7.96
C CYS A 122 -11.12 28.46 7.84
N GLU A 123 -10.61 27.66 8.78
CA GLU A 123 -9.24 27.16 8.74
C GLU A 123 -8.98 26.24 7.55
N THR A 124 -9.88 25.31 7.23
CA THR A 124 -9.74 24.48 6.04
C THR A 124 -9.76 25.32 4.77
N LYS A 125 -10.66 26.31 4.67
CA LYS A 125 -10.69 27.21 3.53
C LYS A 125 -9.41 28.04 3.41
N TRP A 126 -8.90 28.54 4.53
CA TRP A 126 -7.64 29.28 4.55
C TRP A 126 -6.47 28.41 4.10
N LEU A 127 -6.42 27.14 4.53
CA LEU A 127 -5.43 26.17 4.08
C LEU A 127 -5.53 25.89 2.56
N ASP A 128 -6.76 25.79 2.02
CA ASP A 128 -7.01 25.60 0.58
C ASP A 128 -6.58 26.83 -0.25
N ASP A 129 -6.85 28.03 0.27
CA ASP A 129 -6.57 29.31 -0.38
C ASP A 129 -5.12 29.80 -0.15
N ALA A 130 -4.38 29.16 0.77
CA ALA A 130 -3.04 29.57 1.15
C ALA A 130 -2.10 29.52 -0.07
N PRO A 131 -1.30 30.58 -0.30
CA PRO A 131 -0.33 30.57 -1.39
C PRO A 131 0.65 29.41 -1.14
N ARG A 132 0.81 28.54 -2.14
CA ARG A 132 1.79 27.46 -2.10
C ARG A 132 3.17 28.07 -2.11
N ASP A 133 3.72 28.29 -0.93
CA ASP A 133 5.10 28.66 -0.74
C ASP A 133 5.97 27.40 -0.91
N PRO A 134 6.81 27.31 -1.94
CA PRO A 134 7.70 26.16 -2.15
C PRO A 134 8.69 25.94 -1.00
N SER A 135 8.87 26.93 -0.12
CA SER A 135 9.75 26.88 1.04
C SER A 135 9.05 26.51 2.35
N SER A 136 7.71 26.41 2.35
CA SER A 136 6.95 25.98 3.53
C SER A 136 7.06 24.47 3.72
N PRO A 137 7.39 23.96 4.94
CA PRO A 137 7.45 22.54 5.25
C PRO A 137 6.18 21.75 4.87
N LEU A 138 5.03 22.43 4.85
CA LEU A 138 3.71 21.85 4.53
C LEU A 138 3.48 21.64 3.03
N PHE A 139 4.26 22.32 2.18
CA PHE A 139 4.14 22.28 0.71
C PHE A 139 5.48 21.99 0.03
N SER A 140 6.55 21.81 0.80
CA SER A 140 7.89 21.58 0.29
C SER A 140 8.06 20.15 -0.18
N SER A 141 7.93 19.98 -1.50
CA SER A 141 8.32 18.81 -2.27
C SER A 141 7.62 17.48 -1.94
N ASP A 142 6.30 17.49 -2.00
CA ASP A 142 5.46 16.27 -1.94
C ASP A 142 5.65 15.31 -3.15
N GLY A 143 6.75 15.41 -3.90
CA GLY A 143 7.01 14.61 -5.11
C GLY A 143 6.10 14.92 -6.32
N TRP A 144 5.10 15.79 -6.15
CA TRP A 144 4.18 16.19 -7.21
C TRP A 144 4.83 17.16 -8.20
N HIS A 145 4.71 16.83 -9.48
CA HIS A 145 5.05 17.70 -10.60
C HIS A 145 3.80 18.34 -11.17
N THR A 146 3.96 19.54 -11.74
CA THR A 146 2.91 20.23 -12.48
C THR A 146 3.27 20.28 -13.95
N VAL A 147 2.35 19.86 -14.82
CA VAL A 147 2.54 19.85 -16.26
C VAL A 147 1.28 20.32 -16.97
N SER A 148 1.44 20.86 -18.17
CA SER A 148 0.32 21.13 -19.07
C SER A 148 0.27 20.07 -20.16
N ILE A 149 -0.84 19.34 -20.27
CA ILE A 149 -1.00 18.24 -21.24
C ILE A 149 -2.06 18.61 -22.29
N PRO A 150 -1.75 18.50 -23.59
CA PRO A 150 -2.74 18.61 -24.64
C PRO A 150 -3.58 17.33 -24.71
N ILE A 151 -4.90 17.46 -24.55
CA ILE A 151 -5.87 16.36 -24.64
C ILE A 151 -6.73 16.59 -25.88
N ARG A 152 -6.79 15.59 -26.76
CA ARG A 152 -7.68 15.62 -27.93
C ARG A 152 -9.10 15.30 -27.51
N LEU A 153 -10.05 16.17 -27.86
CA LEU A 153 -11.45 16.02 -27.49
C LEU A 153 -12.29 15.51 -28.67
N PRO A 154 -13.19 14.55 -28.46
CA PRO A 154 -14.10 14.12 -29.50
C PRO A 154 -15.08 15.24 -29.89
N CYS A 155 -15.29 15.45 -31.19
CA CYS A 155 -16.32 16.38 -31.66
C CYS A 155 -17.72 15.77 -31.52
N LYS A 156 -18.62 16.47 -30.83
CA LYS A 156 -20.00 16.03 -30.66
C LYS A 156 -20.71 15.99 -32.02
N LYS A 157 -21.32 14.84 -32.35
CA LYS A 157 -22.11 14.60 -33.59
C LYS A 157 -21.33 14.69 -34.91
N VAL A 158 -20.00 14.74 -34.88
CA VAL A 158 -19.15 14.74 -36.09
C VAL A 158 -18.15 13.61 -35.99
N LYS A 159 -18.11 12.74 -37.01
CA LYS A 159 -17.07 11.73 -37.15
C LYS A 159 -15.87 12.37 -37.82
N GLN A 160 -14.75 12.43 -37.13
CA GLN A 160 -13.48 12.95 -37.63
C GLN A 160 -12.34 12.07 -37.12
N PRO A 161 -11.24 11.96 -37.87
CA PRO A 161 -10.04 11.26 -37.40
C PRO A 161 -9.42 12.00 -36.20
N GLU A 162 -8.74 11.26 -35.33
CA GLU A 162 -8.21 11.76 -34.05
C GLU A 162 -7.17 12.88 -34.24
N ASP A 163 -6.41 12.86 -35.33
CA ASP A 163 -5.41 13.87 -35.68
C ASP A 163 -6.00 15.26 -35.93
N GLN A 164 -7.26 15.34 -36.36
CA GLN A 164 -7.99 16.58 -36.64
C GLN A 164 -8.88 17.00 -35.45
N ALA A 165 -8.83 16.27 -34.34
CA ALA A 165 -9.63 16.58 -33.18
C ALA A 165 -9.17 17.90 -32.50
N PRO A 166 -10.12 18.72 -32.00
CA PRO A 166 -9.78 19.88 -31.18
C PRO A 166 -8.90 19.48 -29.99
N VAL A 167 -7.84 20.24 -29.77
CA VAL A 167 -6.93 20.04 -28.64
C VAL A 167 -7.33 20.97 -27.51
N PHE A 168 -7.61 20.39 -26.36
CA PHE A 168 -7.77 21.10 -25.10
C PHE A 168 -6.48 21.05 -24.32
N LEU A 169 -5.89 22.21 -24.04
CA LEU A 169 -4.72 22.31 -23.19
C LEU A 169 -5.18 22.28 -21.73
N MET A 170 -4.91 21.18 -21.04
CA MET A 170 -5.12 21.09 -19.60
C MET A 170 -3.89 21.66 -18.90
N GLU A 171 -4.02 22.85 -18.34
CA GLU A 171 -2.96 23.49 -17.54
C GLU A 171 -3.07 23.07 -16.08
N GLY A 172 -1.94 23.00 -15.39
CA GLY A 172 -1.91 22.75 -13.95
C GLY A 172 -2.17 21.29 -13.53
N LEU A 173 -1.98 20.31 -14.43
CA LEU A 173 -2.13 18.90 -14.05
C LEU A 173 -1.02 18.52 -13.08
N HIS A 174 -1.41 18.06 -11.90
CA HIS A 174 -0.51 17.51 -10.91
C HIS A 174 -0.35 16.00 -11.09
N TYR A 175 0.88 15.51 -11.14
CA TYR A 175 1.16 14.08 -11.18
C TYR A 175 2.41 13.72 -10.37
N TRP A 176 2.44 12.49 -9.87
CA TRP A 176 3.62 11.90 -9.25
C TRP A 176 4.15 10.79 -10.18
N PRO A 177 5.42 10.82 -10.63
CA PRO A 177 5.97 9.74 -11.45
C PRO A 177 5.87 8.40 -10.72
N ILE A 178 5.35 7.37 -11.39
CA ILE A 178 5.18 6.03 -10.83
C ILE A 178 6.49 5.51 -10.22
N THR A 179 7.64 5.80 -10.85
CA THR A 179 8.95 5.41 -10.32
C THR A 179 9.27 6.05 -8.98
N GLU A 180 8.87 7.31 -8.76
CA GLU A 180 9.08 7.99 -7.48
C GLU A 180 8.09 7.50 -6.42
N VAL A 181 6.85 7.19 -6.80
CA VAL A 181 5.87 6.53 -5.92
C VAL A 181 6.41 5.19 -5.43
N VAL A 182 6.92 4.34 -6.33
CA VAL A 182 7.53 3.06 -5.98
C VAL A 182 8.73 3.27 -5.06
N LYS A 183 9.65 4.19 -5.39
CA LYS A 183 10.80 4.49 -4.51
C LYS A 183 10.37 4.96 -3.12
N SER A 184 9.30 5.76 -3.03
CA SER A 184 8.77 6.22 -1.75
C SER A 184 8.24 5.05 -0.93
N ALA A 185 7.42 4.19 -1.54
CA ALA A 185 6.87 3.00 -0.87
C ALA A 185 7.97 2.07 -0.34
N PHE A 186 9.06 1.88 -1.09
CA PHE A 186 10.21 1.05 -0.67
C PHE A 186 11.13 1.73 0.37
N LYS A 187 10.94 3.02 0.68
CA LYS A 187 11.66 3.71 1.77
C LYS A 187 10.90 3.63 3.10
N GLU A 188 9.60 3.34 3.06
CA GLU A 188 8.80 3.23 4.27
C GLU A 188 9.18 1.95 5.06
N PRO A 189 9.10 1.96 6.40
CA PRO A 189 9.39 0.78 7.20
C PRO A 189 8.55 -0.45 6.82
N VAL A 190 7.32 -0.23 6.33
CA VAL A 190 6.42 -1.31 5.88
C VAL A 190 6.93 -2.06 4.65
N ALA A 191 7.94 -1.53 3.94
CA ALA A 191 8.55 -2.21 2.80
C ALA A 191 9.19 -3.55 3.18
N GLU A 192 9.56 -3.72 4.46
CA GLU A 192 9.97 -5.01 5.00
C GLU A 192 8.85 -6.06 4.83
N MET A 193 7.57 -5.70 4.82
CA MET A 193 6.50 -6.69 4.64
C MET A 193 6.25 -7.08 3.17
N PHE A 194 6.99 -6.49 2.21
CA PHE A 194 6.76 -6.76 0.79
C PHE A 194 7.39 -8.08 0.34
N HIS A 195 6.60 -8.88 -0.39
CA HIS A 195 7.11 -10.05 -1.09
C HIS A 195 7.77 -9.60 -2.41
N THR A 196 9.09 -9.66 -2.45
CA THR A 196 9.90 -9.24 -3.61
C THR A 196 10.19 -10.39 -4.59
N MET A 197 10.11 -11.63 -4.11
CA MET A 197 10.31 -12.84 -4.92
C MET A 197 8.98 -13.58 -5.08
N PRO A 198 8.51 -13.81 -6.32
CA PRO A 198 7.28 -14.57 -6.56
C PRO A 198 7.49 -16.07 -6.36
N TYR A 199 6.39 -16.76 -6.05
CA TYR A 199 6.34 -18.21 -5.84
C TYR A 199 4.97 -18.76 -6.22
N LYS A 200 4.87 -20.06 -6.51
CA LYS A 200 3.55 -20.72 -6.64
C LYS A 200 3.08 -21.16 -5.28
N LEU A 201 1.83 -20.87 -4.95
CA LEU A 201 1.19 -21.35 -3.73
C LEU A 201 0.31 -22.54 -4.08
N TYR A 202 0.52 -23.67 -3.42
CA TYR A 202 -0.24 -24.89 -3.65
C TYR A 202 -1.02 -25.27 -2.40
N TRP A 203 -2.23 -25.79 -2.61
CA TRP A 203 -3.06 -26.39 -1.58
C TRP A 203 -3.19 -27.89 -1.82
N GLN A 204 -2.92 -28.70 -0.80
CA GLN A 204 -2.98 -30.16 -0.90
C GLN A 204 -3.38 -30.82 0.42
N PRO A 205 -4.69 -30.84 0.75
CA PRO A 205 -5.17 -31.44 2.00
C PRO A 205 -5.05 -32.97 2.01
N ASP A 206 -5.19 -33.60 0.84
CA ASP A 206 -4.97 -35.03 0.67
C ASP A 206 -3.71 -35.25 -0.18
N LYS A 207 -2.69 -35.84 0.44
CA LYS A 207 -1.39 -36.15 -0.21
C LYS A 207 -1.52 -37.16 -1.35
N THR A 208 -2.66 -37.83 -1.47
CA THR A 208 -2.95 -38.76 -2.58
C THR A 208 -3.50 -38.06 -3.82
N CYS A 209 -4.01 -36.82 -3.67
CA CYS A 209 -4.49 -35.99 -4.77
C CYS A 209 -3.38 -35.05 -5.27
N PRO A 210 -3.40 -34.64 -6.56
CA PRO A 210 -2.48 -33.63 -7.05
C PRO A 210 -2.73 -32.28 -6.36
N PRO A 211 -1.69 -31.48 -6.09
CA PRO A 211 -1.83 -30.16 -5.49
C PRO A 211 -2.55 -29.18 -6.40
N GLU A 212 -3.39 -28.31 -5.82
CA GLU A 212 -4.12 -27.26 -6.52
C GLU A 212 -3.37 -25.93 -6.43
N HIS A 213 -3.14 -25.25 -7.57
CA HIS A 213 -2.49 -23.94 -7.57
C HIS A 213 -3.47 -22.85 -7.14
N VAL A 214 -3.10 -22.13 -6.09
CA VAL A 214 -3.87 -21.06 -5.47
C VAL A 214 -3.25 -19.72 -5.83
N ILE A 215 -4.07 -18.81 -6.35
CA ILE A 215 -3.66 -17.43 -6.67
C ILE A 215 -4.41 -16.49 -5.73
N THR A 216 -3.73 -15.98 -4.71
CA THR A 216 -4.31 -15.06 -3.70
C THR A 216 -3.77 -13.64 -3.83
N LYS A 217 -2.55 -13.50 -4.35
CA LYS A 217 -1.83 -12.24 -4.48
C LYS A 217 -1.13 -12.18 -5.83
N LEU A 218 -0.78 -10.98 -6.29
CA LEU A 218 -0.11 -10.85 -7.59
C LEU A 218 1.23 -11.57 -7.64
N TYR A 219 1.98 -11.61 -6.54
CA TYR A 219 3.24 -12.34 -6.46
C TYR A 219 3.09 -13.87 -6.49
N THR A 220 1.85 -14.38 -6.43
CA THR A 220 1.54 -15.82 -6.59
C THR A 220 1.00 -16.19 -7.98
N ALA A 221 0.79 -15.19 -8.85
CA ALA A 221 0.24 -15.39 -10.19
C ALA A 221 1.32 -15.85 -11.19
N ASP A 222 0.93 -16.69 -12.15
CA ASP A 222 1.84 -17.20 -13.19
C ASP A 222 2.50 -16.09 -13.99
N THR A 223 1.75 -15.03 -14.33
CA THR A 223 2.29 -13.88 -15.06
C THR A 223 3.45 -13.22 -14.33
N MET A 224 3.40 -13.14 -13.00
CA MET A 224 4.49 -12.55 -12.22
C MET A 224 5.74 -13.43 -12.24
N LEU A 225 5.57 -14.75 -12.15
CA LEU A 225 6.67 -15.72 -12.24
C LEU A 225 7.36 -15.65 -13.60
N GLU A 226 6.58 -15.59 -14.68
CA GLU A 226 7.11 -15.45 -16.04
C GLU A 226 7.90 -14.16 -16.23
N GLU A 227 7.38 -13.02 -15.76
CA GLU A 227 8.10 -11.74 -15.85
C GLU A 227 9.36 -11.73 -15.00
N HIS A 228 9.33 -12.37 -13.83
CA HIS A 228 10.50 -12.52 -12.96
C HIS A 228 11.61 -13.32 -13.62
N GLU A 229 11.28 -14.44 -14.26
CA GLU A 229 12.24 -15.22 -15.03
C GLU A 229 12.77 -14.47 -16.26
N LYS A 230 11.92 -13.70 -16.95
CA LYS A 230 12.36 -12.83 -18.07
C LYS A 230 13.36 -11.79 -17.60
N ILE A 231 13.11 -11.10 -16.49
CA ILE A 231 14.01 -10.07 -15.96
C ILE A 231 15.32 -10.68 -15.46
N LYS A 232 15.26 -11.81 -14.75
CA LYS A 232 16.45 -12.56 -14.33
C LYS A 232 17.30 -13.03 -15.51
N SER A 233 16.66 -13.55 -16.56
CA SER A 233 17.34 -14.05 -17.76
C SER A 233 17.92 -12.92 -18.62
N ASN A 234 17.22 -11.79 -18.71
CA ASN A 234 17.62 -10.63 -19.49
C ASN A 234 18.64 -9.72 -18.77
N HIS A 235 19.20 -10.18 -17.64
CA HIS A 235 20.03 -9.42 -16.69
C HIS A 235 20.88 -8.33 -17.37
N LEU A 236 20.31 -7.14 -17.49
CA LEU A 236 21.03 -5.89 -17.72
C LEU A 236 21.80 -5.63 -16.44
N LYS A 237 22.92 -6.32 -16.26
CA LYS A 237 23.86 -6.04 -15.17
C LYS A 237 24.34 -4.61 -15.37
N VAL A 238 23.70 -3.67 -14.67
CA VAL A 238 24.27 -2.35 -14.46
C VAL A 238 25.67 -2.60 -13.91
N SER A 239 26.69 -2.18 -14.66
CA SER A 239 28.07 -2.55 -14.37
C SER A 239 28.43 -2.09 -12.96
N GLY A 240 28.78 -3.05 -12.08
CA GLY A 240 29.12 -2.79 -10.68
C GLY A 240 27.97 -2.94 -9.67
N CYS A 241 26.74 -3.24 -10.09
CA CYS A 241 25.64 -3.52 -9.16
C CYS A 241 25.57 -5.01 -8.82
N ASN A 242 25.73 -5.35 -7.53
CA ASN A 242 25.59 -6.72 -7.00
C ASN A 242 24.28 -6.91 -6.21
N LEU A 243 23.35 -5.96 -6.29
CA LEU A 243 22.06 -6.06 -5.61
C LEU A 243 21.13 -7.03 -6.35
N GLU A 244 20.26 -7.67 -5.59
CA GLU A 244 19.21 -8.54 -6.13
C GLU A 244 18.25 -7.72 -7.00
N THR A 245 17.93 -8.24 -8.18
CA THR A 245 16.91 -7.63 -9.05
C THR A 245 15.56 -8.22 -8.70
N VAL A 246 14.65 -7.37 -8.24
CA VAL A 246 13.30 -7.74 -7.80
C VAL A 246 12.26 -7.06 -8.69
N ILE A 247 11.04 -7.63 -8.73
CA ILE A 247 9.91 -6.99 -9.41
C ILE A 247 9.02 -6.33 -8.36
N ALA A 248 8.81 -5.03 -8.51
CA ALA A 248 7.79 -4.31 -7.76
C ALA A 248 6.44 -4.42 -8.48
N THR A 249 5.48 -5.10 -7.88
CA THR A 249 4.15 -5.23 -8.46
C THR A 249 3.24 -4.08 -8.05
N ILE A 250 2.48 -3.54 -9.01
CA ILE A 250 1.55 -2.44 -8.77
C ILE A 250 0.15 -2.88 -9.21
N MET A 251 -0.82 -2.80 -8.30
CA MET A 251 -2.24 -2.92 -8.63
C MET A 251 -2.79 -1.51 -8.86
N ILE A 252 -3.17 -1.20 -10.09
CA ILE A 252 -3.81 0.07 -10.42
C ILE A 252 -5.32 -0.13 -10.33
N TRP A 253 -5.98 0.64 -9.48
CA TRP A 253 -7.44 0.71 -9.39
C TRP A 253 -7.91 2.13 -9.61
N SER A 254 -9.15 2.28 -10.04
CA SER A 254 -9.88 3.55 -10.12
C SER A 254 -11.09 3.47 -9.22
N ASP A 255 -11.63 4.59 -8.73
CA ASP A 255 -12.87 4.58 -7.92
C ASP A 255 -14.04 3.89 -8.66
N SER A 256 -14.03 3.90 -10.00
CA SER A 256 -14.97 3.14 -10.84
C SER A 256 -14.82 1.61 -10.76
N THR A 257 -13.76 1.10 -10.13
CA THR A 257 -13.49 -0.33 -9.91
C THR A 257 -13.98 -0.84 -8.56
N HIS A 258 -14.75 -0.04 -7.82
CA HIS A 258 -15.48 -0.53 -6.64
C HIS A 258 -16.40 -1.69 -7.05
N LEU A 259 -16.06 -2.90 -6.59
CA LEU A 259 -16.80 -4.15 -6.87
C LEU A 259 -18.23 -4.16 -6.28
N ALA A 260 -18.62 -3.09 -5.56
CA ALA A 260 -19.94 -2.88 -5.00
C ALA A 260 -20.34 -1.40 -5.07
N SER A 261 -20.68 -0.91 -6.26
CA SER A 261 -21.54 0.28 -6.39
C SER A 261 -22.98 -0.17 -6.69
N PHE A 262 -23.64 -0.74 -5.69
CA PHE A 262 -25.11 -0.78 -5.66
C PHE A 262 -25.60 0.54 -5.06
N GLY A 263 -25.41 1.64 -5.79
CA GLY A 263 -25.86 2.95 -5.41
C GLY A 263 -26.25 3.75 -6.65
N ASN A 264 -27.39 4.43 -6.60
CA ASN A 264 -27.97 5.21 -7.69
C ASN A 264 -27.12 6.44 -8.06
N ALA A 265 -25.92 6.24 -8.60
CA ALA A 265 -25.21 7.28 -9.30
C ALA A 265 -25.92 7.54 -10.64
N ALA A 266 -26.89 8.45 -10.61
CA ALA A 266 -27.47 9.01 -11.82
C ALA A 266 -26.44 9.97 -12.45
N LEU A 267 -26.06 9.67 -13.70
CA LEU A 267 -25.37 10.60 -14.60
C LEU A 267 -26.31 11.72 -15.04
#